data_AF-A0A967I3Q0-F1
#
_entry.id   AF-A0A967I3Q0-F1
#
_cell.length_a   1.000
_cell.length_b   1.000
_cell.length_c   1.000
_cell.angle_alpha   90.00
_cell.angle_beta   90.00
_cell.angle_gamma   90.00
#
_symmetry.space_group_name_H-M   'P 1'
#
loop_
_entity.id
_entity.type
_entity.pdbx_description
1 polymer ?
#
loop_
_entity_poly.entity_id
_entity_poly.type
_entity_poly.pdbx_seq_one_letter_code
_entity_poly.pdbx_strand_id
1 'polypeptide(L)' 'KGVKRLTPEAEALLQSYLWPGNVRELRNVLERVFVEADTEVIGARAFAEWVRERQDFSPGDWGVATEVR' A
#
# COMPACT_ATOMS: atom_id res chain seq x y z
N LYS A 1 5.56 -18.76 10.67
CA LYS A 1 4.33 -17.94 10.70
C LYS A 1 3.40 -18.47 9.61
N GLY A 2 2.09 -18.58 9.88
CA GLY A 2 1.11 -19.00 8.88
C GLY A 2 0.94 -17.97 7.77
N VAL A 3 0.36 -18.40 6.65
CA VAL A 3 0.00 -17.52 5.53
C VAL A 3 -1.31 -16.82 5.87
N LYS A 4 -1.27 -15.51 6.14
CA LYS A 4 -2.48 -14.68 6.25
C LYS A 4 -3.06 -14.43 4.86
N ARG A 5 -4.39 -14.37 4.78
CA ARG A 5 -5.14 -14.08 3.56
C ARG A 5 -5.63 -12.64 3.55
N LEU A 6 -5.78 -12.08 2.35
CA LEU A 6 -6.45 -10.80 2.16
C LEU A 6 -7.94 -11.03 1.91
N THR A 7 -8.77 -10.10 2.36
CA THR A 7 -10.16 -10.03 1.88
C THR A 7 -10.19 -9.51 0.44
N PRO A 8 -11.19 -9.86 -0.39
CA PRO A 8 -11.33 -9.32 -1.74
C PRO A 8 -11.29 -7.79 -1.81
N GLU A 9 -11.85 -7.10 -0.81
CA GLU A 9 -11.84 -5.63 -0.73
C GLU A 9 -10.44 -5.06 -0.48
N ALA A 10 -9.61 -5.79 0.25
CA ALA A 10 -8.21 -5.42 0.50
C ALA A 10 -7.40 -5.58 -0.78
N GLU A 11 -7.59 -6.69 -1.50
CA GLU A 11 -6.96 -6.90 -2.79
C GLU A 11 -7.37 -5.83 -3.80
N ALA A 12 -8.66 -5.50 -3.87
CA ALA A 12 -9.18 -4.44 -4.74
C ALA A 12 -8.58 -3.07 -4.41
N LEU A 13 -8.51 -2.72 -3.11
CA LEU A 13 -7.87 -1.49 -2.65
C LEU A 13 -6.40 -1.43 -3.08
N LEU A 14 -5.63 -2.49 -2.83
CA LEU A 14 -4.23 -2.55 -3.20
C LEU A 14 -4.04 -2.51 -4.72
N GLN A 15 -4.91 -3.14 -5.51
CA GLN A 15 -4.84 -3.12 -6.98
C GLN A 15 -5.24 -1.75 -7.57
N SER A 16 -6.13 -1.01 -6.90
CA SER A 16 -6.59 0.30 -7.35
C SER A 16 -5.55 1.41 -7.21
N TYR A 17 -4.49 1.18 -6.42
CA TYR A 17 -3.47 2.18 -6.13
C TYR A 17 -2.31 2.12 -7.14
N LEU A 18 -1.77 3.28 -7.55
CA LEU A 18 -0.72 3.38 -8.56
C LEU A 18 0.69 3.02 -8.04
N TRP A 19 0.84 2.75 -6.75
CA TRP A 19 2.12 2.39 -6.08
C TRP A 19 3.31 3.23 -6.54
N PRO A 20 3.33 4.51 -6.17
CA PRO A 20 4.43 5.37 -6.55
C PRO A 20 5.71 4.97 -5.86
N GLY A 21 6.64 4.40 -6.63
CA GLY A 21 7.83 3.72 -6.10
C GLY A 21 7.92 2.23 -6.43
N ASN A 22 6.98 1.68 -7.22
CA ASN A 22 6.92 0.28 -7.68
C ASN A 22 6.53 -0.74 -6.58
N VAL A 23 6.63 -2.04 -6.92
CA VAL A 23 6.37 -3.22 -6.06
C VAL A 23 7.10 -3.18 -4.71
N ARG A 24 8.16 -2.36 -4.55
CA ARG A 24 8.85 -2.19 -3.27
C ARG A 24 7.94 -1.59 -2.20
N GLU A 25 7.13 -0.60 -2.56
CA GLU A 25 6.23 0.03 -1.61
C GLU A 25 5.09 -0.91 -1.22
N LEU A 26 4.53 -1.64 -2.19
CA LEU A 26 3.54 -2.69 -1.94
C LEU A 26 4.08 -3.72 -0.94
N ARG A 27 5.32 -4.18 -1.12
CA ARG A 27 5.96 -5.11 -0.19
C ARG A 27 6.11 -4.52 1.21
N ASN A 28 6.62 -3.29 1.34
CA ASN A 28 6.82 -2.64 2.64
C ASN A 28 5.49 -2.53 3.41
N VAL A 29 4.40 -2.21 2.71
CA VAL A 29 3.05 -2.15 3.28
C VAL A 29 2.59 -3.52 3.74
N LEU A 30 2.68 -4.51 2.86
CA LEU A 30 2.26 -5.87 3.18
C LEU A 30 3.04 -6.41 4.38
N GLU A 31 4.36 -6.22 4.42
CA GLU A 31 5.22 -6.63 5.53
C GLU A 31 4.79 -6.01 6.86
N ARG A 32 4.57 -4.68 6.90
CA ARG A 32 4.12 -3.97 8.09
C ARG A 32 2.78 -4.51 8.58
N VAL A 33 1.79 -4.58 7.69
CA VAL A 33 0.44 -5.06 8.04
C VAL A 33 0.46 -6.53 8.47
N PHE A 34 1.32 -7.37 7.88
CA PHE A 34 1.46 -8.78 8.27
C PHE A 34 2.06 -8.96 9.66
N VAL A 35 2.94 -8.05 10.07
CA VAL A 35 3.56 -8.05 11.41
C VAL A 35 2.58 -7.54 12.45
N GLU A 36 1.81 -6.50 12.14
CA GLU A 36 0.85 -5.84 13.04
C GLU A 36 -0.49 -6.59 13.17
N ALA A 37 -0.94 -7.30 12.14
CA ALA A 37 -2.20 -8.02 12.21
C ALA A 37 -2.12 -9.21 13.17
N ASP A 38 -3.06 -9.32 14.09
CA ASP A 38 -3.25 -10.50 14.95
C ASP A 38 -4.23 -11.53 14.37
N THR A 39 -4.75 -11.27 13.16
CA THR A 39 -5.76 -12.12 12.50
C THR A 39 -5.17 -12.93 11.33
N GLU A 40 -5.81 -14.05 10.98
CA GLU A 40 -5.48 -14.86 9.80
C GLU A 40 -6.01 -14.25 8.49
N VAL A 41 -6.98 -13.33 8.58
CA VAL A 41 -7.56 -12.62 7.43
C VAL A 41 -7.44 -11.13 7.65
N ILE A 42 -6.82 -10.43 6.69
CA ILE A 42 -6.55 -8.99 6.73
C ILE A 42 -7.53 -8.27 5.80
N GLY A 43 -8.29 -7.33 6.37
CA GLY A 43 -9.26 -6.51 5.66
C GLY A 43 -8.69 -5.21 5.09
N ALA A 44 -9.43 -4.56 4.19
CA ALA A 44 -9.04 -3.29 3.56
C ALA A 44 -8.71 -2.18 4.59
N ARG A 45 -9.39 -2.18 5.75
CA ARG A 45 -9.16 -1.21 6.83
C ARG A 45 -7.70 -1.20 7.33
N ALA A 46 -7.03 -2.35 7.33
CA ALA A 46 -5.64 -2.45 7.75
C ALA A 46 -4.68 -1.70 6.82
N PHE A 47 -5.09 -1.44 5.59
CA PHE A 47 -4.33 -0.68 4.60
C PHE A 47 -4.81 0.77 4.47
N ALA A 48 -6.01 1.07 4.95
CA ALA A 48 -6.66 2.37 4.74
C ALA A 48 -5.93 3.53 5.40
N GLU A 49 -5.27 3.32 6.54
CA GLU A 49 -4.42 4.33 7.18
C GLU A 49 -3.21 4.68 6.32
N TRP A 50 -2.49 3.67 5.84
CA TRP A 50 -1.34 3.89 4.96
C TRP A 50 -1.74 4.54 3.63
N VAL A 51 -2.83 4.08 3.02
CA VAL A 51 -3.33 4.66 1.76
C VAL A 51 -3.67 6.13 1.96
N ARG A 52 -4.29 6.52 3.08
CA ARG A 52 -4.55 7.94 3.39
C ARG A 52 -3.27 8.74 3.59
N GLU A 53 -2.35 8.28 4.43
CA GLU A 53 -1.08 8.95 4.69
C GLU A 53 -0.24 9.17 3.42
N ARG A 54 -0.41 8.29 2.43
CA ARG A 54 0.37 8.30 1.19
C ARG A 54 -0.38 8.88 0.00
N GLN A 55 -1.69 9.06 0.07
CA GLN A 55 -2.45 9.88 -0.88
C GLN A 55 -2.01 11.34 -0.83
N ASP A 56 -1.59 11.80 0.33
CA ASP A 56 -0.97 13.12 0.50
C ASP A 56 0.47 13.17 -0.03
N PHE A 57 1.06 12.02 -0.36
CA PHE A 57 2.41 11.94 -0.94
C PHE A 57 2.32 11.80 -2.46
N SER A 58 2.13 12.93 -3.13
CA SER A 58 2.04 12.96 -4.58
C SER A 58 3.41 12.66 -5.23
N PRO A 59 3.52 11.65 -6.11
CA PRO A 59 4.76 11.33 -6.80
C PRO A 59 4.94 12.37 -7.90
N GLY A 60 5.72 13.40 -7.58
CA GLY A 60 5.85 14.63 -8.37
C GLY A 60 6.04 15.87 -7.50
N ASP A 61 5.80 15.77 -6.18
CA ASP A 61 6.18 16.80 -5.19
C ASP A 61 7.63 16.69 -4.72
N TRP A 62 8.34 15.62 -5.11
CA TRP A 62 9.79 15.74 -5.24
C TRP A 62 10.00 16.82 -6.29
N GLY A 63 10.58 17.98 -5.96
CA GLY A 63 10.85 19.08 -6.90
C GLY A 63 11.81 18.73 -8.06
N VAL A 64 11.82 17.49 -8.53
CA VAL A 64 12.41 17.04 -9.77
C VAL A 64 11.36 17.28 -10.86
N ALA A 65 11.47 18.46 -11.48
CA ALA A 65 10.77 18.79 -12.71
C ALA A 65 10.78 17.59 -13.65
N THR A 66 9.60 17.04 -13.95
CA THR A 66 9.43 16.16 -15.10
C THR A 66 9.44 17.06 -16.32
N GLU A 67 10.63 17.53 -16.69
CA GLU A 67 10.87 18.16 -17.98
C GLU A 67 10.92 17.03 -19.00
N VAL A 68 9.75 16.70 -19.55
CA VAL A 68 9.64 15.87 -20.75
C VAL A 68 10.12 16.75 -21.91
N ARG A 69 11.31 16.45 -22.42
CA ARG A 69 11.70 16.80 -23.80
C ARG A 69 11.34 15.65 -24.73
#